data_AF-A0A3D3CHG2-F1
#
_entry.id   AF-A0A3D3CHG2-F1
#
_cell.length_a   1.000
_cell.length_b   1.000
_cell.length_c   1.000
_cell.angle_alpha   90.00
_cell.angle_beta   90.00
_cell.angle_gamma   90.00
#
_symmetry.space_group_name_H-M   'P 1'
#
loop_
_entity.id
_entity.type
_entity.pdbx_description
1 polymer ?
#
loop_
_entity_poly.entity_id
_entity_poly.type
_entity_poly.pdbx_seq_one_letter_code
_entity_poly.pdbx_strand_id
1 'polypeptide(L)'
;PVAVQVERHAVMGCRYAQFSPGSDERSASSPMLPFDLALTPLSMDDLLTTLSGGTPLLWQFINLRTKIVAMERELSRTNLKINTLKHVVLPSLVEEAKRIEEILSERERQEKFVAKRVGQRKRKTASSNREFTLDRSHENQYP
;
A
#
# COMPACT_ATOMS: atom_id res chain seq x y z
N PRO A 1 -33.95 9.15 26.09
CA PRO A 1 -32.80 8.67 25.30
C PRO A 1 -31.88 9.88 25.04
N VAL A 2 -30.59 9.79 25.36
CA VAL A 2 -29.65 10.91 25.11
C VAL A 2 -29.39 10.98 23.62
N ALA A 3 -29.72 12.11 22.99
CA ALA A 3 -29.36 12.35 21.60
C ALA A 3 -27.84 12.36 21.46
N VAL A 4 -27.29 11.64 20.47
CA VAL A 4 -25.85 11.57 20.22
C VAL A 4 -25.58 12.10 18.82
N GLN A 5 -24.72 13.10 18.73
CA GLN A 5 -24.21 13.58 17.45
C GLN A 5 -22.96 12.78 17.07
N VAL A 6 -22.89 12.39 15.79
CA VAL A 6 -21.79 11.58 15.25
C VAL A 6 -21.15 12.34 14.10
N GLU A 7 -19.89 12.70 14.27
CA GLU A 7 -19.07 13.32 13.24
C GLU A 7 -18.03 12.34 12.71
N ARG A 8 -17.78 12.36 11.40
CA ARG A 8 -16.78 11.49 10.77
C ARG A 8 -15.50 12.27 10.54
N HIS A 9 -14.41 11.77 11.11
CA HIS A 9 -13.08 12.35 10.98
C HIS A 9 -12.16 11.40 10.21
N ALA A 10 -11.20 11.98 9.49
CA ALA A 10 -10.17 11.22 8.78
C ALA A 10 -8.80 11.81 9.08
N VAL A 11 -7.88 10.99 9.58
CA VAL A 11 -6.49 11.37 9.89
C VAL A 11 -5.57 10.29 9.33
N MET A 12 -4.57 10.68 8.53
CA MET A 12 -3.59 9.76 7.92
C MET A 12 -4.26 8.59 7.14
N GLY A 13 -5.39 8.85 6.50
CA GLY A 13 -6.18 7.84 5.77
C GLY A 13 -7.03 6.92 6.66
N CYS A 14 -6.87 6.97 7.99
CA CYS A 14 -7.72 6.29 8.95
C CYS A 14 -9.01 7.09 9.19
N ARG A 15 -10.16 6.45 8.99
CA ARG A 15 -11.49 7.05 9.20
C ARG A 15 -12.07 6.57 10.53
N TYR A 16 -12.53 7.49 11.37
CA TYR A 16 -13.16 7.18 12.65
C TYR A 16 -14.34 8.10 12.94
N ALA A 17 -15.21 7.66 13.85
CA ALA A 17 -16.33 8.45 14.33
C ALA A 17 -15.96 9.17 15.63
N GLN A 18 -16.37 10.42 15.77
CA GLN A 18 -16.33 11.19 16.99
C GLN A 18 -17.76 11.44 17.46
N PHE A 19 -17.99 11.20 18.74
CA PHE A 19 -19.27 11.31 19.40
C PHE A 19 -19.29 12.57 20.26
N SER A 20 -20.33 13.36 20.12
CA SER A 20 -20.65 14.48 21.01
C SER A 20 -22.07 14.31 21.57
N PRO A 21 -22.34 14.80 22.79
CA PRO A 21 -23.70 14.87 23.28
C PRO A 21 -24.50 15.77 22.33
N GLY A 22 -25.65 15.29 21.87
CA GLY A 22 -26.59 16.10 21.10
C GLY A 22 -27.12 17.19 22.00
N SER A 23 -27.02 18.43 21.54
CA SER A 23 -27.64 19.60 22.16
C SER A 23 -29.17 19.51 21.98
N ASP A 24 -29.81 18.62 22.73
CA ASP A 24 -31.24 18.77 22.99
C ASP A 24 -31.37 19.96 23.93
N GLU A 25 -31.59 21.14 23.34
CA GLU A 25 -31.90 22.43 23.97
C GLU A 25 -33.01 22.33 25.05
N ARG A 26 -33.76 21.22 25.09
CA ARG A 26 -34.76 20.90 26.12
C ARG A 26 -34.16 20.50 27.48
N SER A 27 -32.86 20.18 27.52
CA SER A 27 -32.15 19.81 28.76
C SER A 27 -31.48 21.01 29.44
N ALA A 28 -31.37 22.14 28.72
CA ALA A 28 -30.83 23.39 29.26
C ALA A 28 -31.90 24.20 30.01
N SER A 29 -33.19 23.92 29.78
CA SER A 29 -34.30 24.53 30.49
C SER A 29 -34.76 23.63 31.65
N SER A 30 -34.38 24.04 32.85
CA SER A 30 -34.77 23.53 34.18
C SER A 30 -33.97 22.32 34.72
N PRO A 31 -33.27 22.46 35.86
CA PRO A 31 -32.98 21.33 36.73
C PRO A 31 -34.28 20.98 37.45
N MET A 32 -35.32 20.60 36.71
CA MET A 32 -36.49 20.00 37.33
C MET A 32 -36.06 18.57 37.66
N LEU A 33 -35.54 18.40 38.87
CA LEU A 33 -35.23 17.09 39.44
C LEU A 33 -36.40 16.15 39.10
N PRO A 34 -36.19 15.04 38.37
CA PRO A 34 -37.26 14.12 38.00
C PRO A 34 -37.77 13.30 39.21
N PHE A 35 -37.50 13.78 40.43
CA PHE A 35 -37.72 13.10 41.69
C PHE A 35 -38.45 14.05 42.64
N ASP A 36 -39.37 13.49 43.42
CA ASP A 36 -40.09 14.22 44.45
C ASP A 36 -39.16 14.53 45.63
N LEU A 37 -38.96 15.82 45.92
CA LEU A 37 -38.10 16.32 46.98
C LEU A 37 -38.52 15.81 48.38
N ALA A 38 -39.79 15.44 48.54
CA ALA A 38 -40.30 14.85 49.78
C ALA A 38 -39.88 13.38 49.99
N LEU A 39 -39.48 12.68 48.93
CA LEU A 39 -39.18 11.25 48.93
C LEU A 39 -37.69 10.93 48.69
N THR A 40 -36.93 11.85 48.09
CA THR A 40 -35.51 11.63 47.83
C THR A 40 -34.61 12.06 48.99
N PRO A 41 -33.69 11.19 49.45
CA PRO A 41 -32.69 11.57 50.43
C PRO A 41 -31.67 12.55 49.82
N LEU A 42 -31.12 13.43 50.65
CA LEU A 42 -30.11 14.43 50.27
C LEU A 42 -28.89 13.82 49.53
N SER A 43 -28.55 12.57 49.84
CA SER A 43 -27.47 11.82 49.18
C SER A 43 -27.68 11.60 47.68
N MET A 44 -28.91 11.70 47.18
CA MET A 44 -29.19 11.60 45.74
C MET A 44 -28.66 12.79 44.96
N ASP A 45 -28.66 13.98 45.55
CA ASP A 45 -28.16 15.19 44.88
C ASP A 45 -26.62 15.14 44.74
N ASP A 46 -25.93 14.71 45.80
CA ASP A 46 -24.48 14.45 45.77
C ASP A 46 -24.12 13.36 44.73
N LEU A 47 -24.96 12.33 44.58
CA LEU A 47 -24.76 11.32 43.56
C LEU A 47 -24.92 11.88 42.14
N LEU A 48 -25.92 12.73 41.91
CA LEU A 48 -26.19 13.31 40.59
C LEU A 48 -25.11 14.31 40.19
N THR A 49 -24.65 15.14 41.13
CA THR A 49 -23.54 16.07 40.92
C THR A 49 -22.25 15.32 40.62
N THR A 50 -21.91 14.26 41.35
CA THR A 50 -20.73 13.43 41.06
C THR A 50 -20.84 12.71 39.71
N LEU A 51 -22.01 12.18 39.36
CA LEU A 51 -22.24 11.52 38.07
C LEU A 51 -22.17 12.49 36.88
N SER A 52 -22.74 13.69 37.02
CA SER A 52 -22.64 14.73 35.99
C SER A 52 -21.19 15.14 35.73
N GLY A 53 -20.35 15.19 36.76
CA GLY A 53 -18.90 15.42 36.64
C GLY A 53 -18.15 14.29 35.92
N GLY A 54 -18.63 13.04 36.01
CA GLY A 54 -18.02 11.88 35.32
C GLY A 54 -18.42 11.72 33.84
N THR A 55 -19.56 12.30 33.45
CA THR A 55 -20.08 12.24 32.08
C THR A 55 -19.11 12.78 30.99
N PRO A 56 -18.42 13.92 31.16
CA PRO A 56 -17.45 14.39 30.15
C PRO A 56 -16.26 13.43 29.98
N LEU A 57 -15.79 12.80 31.06
CA LEU A 57 -14.69 11.82 31.00
C LEU A 57 -15.12 10.58 30.20
N LEU A 58 -16.37 10.14 30.35
CA LEU A 58 -16.91 9.03 29.58
C LEU A 58 -16.91 9.33 28.07
N TRP A 59 -17.32 10.54 27.67
CA TRP A 59 -17.28 10.95 26.27
C TRP A 59 -15.86 10.99 25.70
N GLN A 60 -14.91 11.52 26.47
CA GLN A 60 -13.49 11.50 26.08
C GLN A 60 -12.97 10.07 25.91
N PHE A 61 -13.30 9.18 26.85
CA PHE A 61 -12.90 7.78 26.80
C PHE A 61 -13.47 7.06 25.57
N ILE A 62 -14.76 7.21 25.28
CA ILE A 62 -15.42 6.60 24.12
C ILE A 62 -14.76 7.06 22.81
N ASN A 63 -14.51 8.36 22.70
CA ASN A 63 -13.87 8.94 21.51
C ASN A 63 -12.43 8.44 21.34
N LEU A 64 -11.66 8.41 22.42
CA LEU A 64 -10.28 7.94 22.40
C LEU A 64 -10.22 6.45 22.06
N ARG A 65 -11.09 5.62 22.67
CA ARG A 65 -11.18 4.19 22.38
C ARG A 65 -11.54 3.95 20.91
N THR A 66 -12.50 4.69 20.38
CA THR A 66 -12.93 4.57 18.97
C THR A 66 -11.79 4.94 18.02
N LYS A 67 -11.05 6.01 18.32
CA LYS A 67 -9.85 6.42 17.57
C LYS A 67 -8.78 5.34 17.56
N ILE A 68 -8.42 4.80 18.73
CA ILE A 68 -7.38 3.76 18.86
C ILE A 68 -7.77 2.51 18.06
N VAL A 69 -9.00 2.01 18.21
CA VAL A 69 -9.45 0.80 17.51
C VAL A 69 -9.43 1.00 15.99
N ALA A 70 -9.80 2.19 15.50
CA ALA A 70 -9.72 2.49 14.08
C ALA A 70 -8.25 2.53 13.59
N MET A 71 -7.36 3.14 14.36
CA MET A 71 -5.93 3.21 14.03
C MET A 71 -5.26 1.84 14.05
N GLU A 72 -5.58 1.01 15.04
CA GLU A 72 -5.05 -0.36 15.16
C GLU A 72 -5.42 -1.19 13.92
N ARG A 73 -6.68 -1.12 13.47
CA ARG A 73 -7.15 -1.82 12.27
C ARG A 73 -6.39 -1.39 11.01
N GLU A 74 -6.20 -0.08 10.82
CA GLU A 74 -5.44 0.41 9.67
C GLU A 74 -3.96 0.05 9.76
N LEU A 75 -3.37 0.08 10.96
CA LEU A 75 -1.99 -0.32 11.18
C LEU A 75 -1.77 -1.82 10.89
N SER A 76 -2.69 -2.70 11.29
CA SER A 76 -2.61 -4.12 10.94
C SER A 76 -2.71 -4.33 9.42
N ARG A 77 -3.57 -3.56 8.73
CA ARG A 77 -3.69 -3.61 7.27
C ARG A 77 -2.43 -3.14 6.56
N THR A 78 -1.82 -2.05 7.01
CA THR A 78 -0.58 -1.54 6.41
C THR A 78 0.58 -2.49 6.67
N ASN A 79 0.71 -3.05 7.88
CA ASN A 79 1.73 -4.05 8.19
C ASN A 79 1.60 -5.30 7.32
N LEU A 80 0.38 -5.81 7.12
CA LEU A 80 0.17 -6.95 6.23
C LEU A 80 0.62 -6.61 4.80
N LYS A 81 0.24 -5.44 4.27
CA LYS A 81 0.66 -4.98 2.94
C LYS A 81 2.18 -4.85 2.82
N ILE A 82 2.84 -4.28 3.83
CA ILE A 82 4.30 -4.15 3.87
C ILE A 82 4.95 -5.54 3.83
N ASN A 83 4.43 -6.48 4.61
CA ASN A 83 4.97 -7.85 4.65
C ASN A 83 4.77 -8.57 3.31
N THR A 84 3.60 -8.46 2.68
CA THR A 84 3.35 -9.02 1.35
C THR A 84 4.28 -8.41 0.30
N LEU A 85 4.46 -7.09 0.32
CA LEU A 85 5.39 -6.43 -0.60
C LEU A 85 6.82 -6.91 -0.40
N LYS A 86 7.27 -7.01 0.85
CA LYS A 86 8.64 -7.41 1.20
C LYS A 86 8.96 -8.85 0.87
N HIS A 87 8.04 -9.78 1.17
CA HIS A 87 8.33 -11.20 1.12
C HIS A 87 7.76 -11.92 -0.10
N VAL A 88 6.80 -11.32 -0.82
CA VAL A 88 6.18 -11.95 -1.99
C VAL A 88 6.49 -11.15 -3.25
N VAL A 89 6.13 -9.86 -3.27
CA VAL A 89 6.18 -9.06 -4.50
C VAL A 89 7.62 -8.72 -4.88
N LEU A 90 8.43 -8.22 -3.96
CA LEU A 90 9.82 -7.85 -4.24
C LEU A 90 10.66 -9.03 -4.73
N PRO A 91 10.65 -10.22 -4.07
CA PRO A 91 11.39 -11.37 -4.57
C PRO A 91 10.95 -11.81 -5.97
N SER A 92 9.64 -11.87 -6.24
CA SER A 92 9.11 -12.21 -7.57
C SER A 92 9.62 -11.27 -8.65
N LEU A 93 9.57 -9.96 -8.41
CA LEU A 93 10.03 -8.97 -9.38
C LEU A 93 11.54 -9.05 -9.62
N VAL A 94 12.33 -9.35 -8.58
CA VAL A 94 13.78 -9.54 -8.72
C VAL A 94 14.10 -10.80 -9.54
N GLU A 95 13.36 -11.89 -9.33
CA GLU A 95 13.51 -13.12 -10.12
C GLU A 95 13.11 -12.91 -11.58
N GLU A 96 12.01 -12.20 -11.83
CA GLU A 96 11.57 -11.84 -13.17
C GLU A 96 12.59 -10.96 -13.89
N ALA A 97 13.14 -9.94 -13.22
CA ALA A 97 14.18 -9.09 -13.79
C ALA A 97 15.42 -9.91 -14.20
N LYS A 98 15.91 -10.79 -13.32
CA LYS A 98 17.04 -11.69 -13.62
C LYS A 98 16.74 -12.61 -14.80
N ARG A 99 15.55 -13.20 -14.86
CA ARG A 99 15.12 -14.04 -15.97
C ARG A 99 15.13 -13.28 -17.30
N ILE A 100 14.65 -12.03 -17.30
CA ILE A 100 14.66 -11.18 -18.48
C ILE A 100 16.10 -10.89 -18.93
N GLU A 101 16.99 -10.56 -18.00
CA GLU A 101 18.42 -10.32 -18.29
C GLU A 101 19.11 -11.57 -18.86
N GLU A 102 18.84 -12.76 -18.31
CA GLU A 102 19.37 -14.03 -18.82
C GLU A 102 18.89 -14.31 -20.24
N ILE A 103 17.61 -14.09 -20.53
CA ILE A 103 17.05 -14.30 -21.88
C ILE A 103 17.66 -13.29 -22.87
N LEU A 104 17.80 -12.02 -22.48
CA LEU A 104 18.37 -10.98 -23.34
C LEU A 104 19.85 -11.25 -23.62
N SER A 105 20.64 -11.61 -22.61
CA SER A 105 22.06 -11.92 -22.77
C SER A 105 22.30 -13.17 -23.62
N GLU A 106 21.47 -14.22 -23.46
CA GLU A 106 21.55 -15.42 -24.29
C GLU A 106 21.15 -15.12 -25.75
N ARG A 107 20.12 -14.30 -25.99
CA ARG A 107 19.77 -13.83 -27.34
C ARG A 107 20.90 -13.03 -27.98
N GLU A 108 21.49 -12.08 -27.26
CA GLU A 108 22.61 -11.29 -27.75
C GLU A 108 23.80 -12.19 -28.13
N ARG A 109 24.07 -13.22 -27.34
CA ARG A 109 25.11 -14.22 -27.63
C ARG A 109 24.82 -15.00 -28.91
N GLN A 110 23.57 -15.45 -29.10
CA GLN A 110 23.13 -16.15 -30.31
C GLN A 110 23.28 -15.27 -31.55
N GLU A 111 22.86 -14.01 -31.47
CA GLU A 111 22.99 -13.03 -32.56
C GLU A 111 24.45 -12.79 -32.93
N LYS A 112 25.33 -12.60 -31.94
CA LYS A 112 26.79 -12.47 -32.16
C LYS A 112 27.37 -13.70 -32.85
N PHE A 113 26.95 -14.91 -32.45
CA PHE A 113 27.42 -16.15 -33.07
C PHE A 113 26.97 -16.25 -34.54
N VAL A 114 25.70 -15.96 -34.82
CA VAL A 114 25.17 -15.95 -36.19
C VAL A 114 25.89 -14.92 -37.05
N ALA A 115 26.07 -13.69 -36.55
CA ALA A 115 26.81 -12.64 -37.24
C ALA A 115 28.25 -13.05 -37.55
N LYS A 116 28.95 -13.67 -36.58
CA LYS A 116 30.31 -14.19 -36.77
C LYS A 116 30.36 -15.29 -37.84
N ARG A 117 29.41 -16.23 -37.83
CA ARG A 117 29.31 -17.30 -38.84
C ARG A 117 29.05 -16.76 -40.24
N VAL A 118 28.13 -15.81 -40.37
CA VAL A 118 27.82 -15.16 -41.66
C VAL A 118 29.04 -14.38 -42.15
N GLY A 119 29.72 -13.63 -41.27
CA GLY A 119 30.96 -12.92 -41.60
C GLY A 119 32.08 -13.87 -42.05
N GLN A 120 32.28 -15.00 -41.38
CA GLN A 120 33.25 -16.01 -41.78
C GLN A 120 32.91 -16.65 -43.13
N ARG A 121 31.63 -16.97 -43.38
CA ARG A 121 31.19 -17.47 -44.69
C ARG A 121 31.49 -16.46 -45.79
N LYS A 122 31.14 -15.18 -45.60
CA LYS A 122 31.46 -14.09 -46.55
C LYS A 122 32.96 -13.95 -46.80
N ARG A 123 33.80 -14.08 -45.76
CA ARG A 123 35.27 -14.04 -45.90
C ARG A 123 35.80 -15.24 -46.68
N LYS A 124 35.29 -16.45 -46.42
CA LYS A 124 35.68 -17.67 -47.16
C LYS A 124 35.24 -17.63 -48.63
N THR A 125 34.02 -17.16 -48.93
CA THR A 125 33.61 -16.98 -50.33
C THR A 125 34.40 -15.86 -51.01
N ALA A 126 34.76 -14.79 -50.30
CA ALA A 126 35.61 -13.74 -50.86
C ALA A 126 37.06 -14.20 -51.12
N SER A 127 37.64 -15.03 -50.25
CA SER A 127 38.97 -15.62 -50.49
C SER A 127 38.95 -16.66 -51.60
N SER A 128 37.93 -17.53 -51.64
CA SER A 128 37.76 -18.51 -52.72
C SER A 128 37.49 -17.85 -54.08
N ASN A 129 36.70 -16.76 -54.14
CA ASN A 129 36.55 -15.99 -55.38
C ASN A 129 37.86 -15.30 -55.80
N ARG A 130 38.71 -14.87 -54.85
CA ARG A 130 40.03 -14.28 -55.14
C ARG A 130 41.01 -15.31 -55.71
N GLU A 131 41.08 -16.50 -55.12
CA GLU A 131 41.86 -17.62 -55.65
C GLU A 131 41.36 -18.03 -57.04
N PHE A 132 40.04 -18.12 -57.24
CA PHE A 132 39.45 -18.44 -58.54
C PHE A 132 39.73 -17.38 -59.62
N THR A 133 39.82 -16.09 -59.26
CA THR A 133 40.25 -15.03 -60.19
C THR A 133 41.75 -15.04 -60.49
N LEU A 134 42.57 -15.47 -59.54
CA LEU A 134 44.03 -15.58 -59.71
C LEU A 134 44.40 -16.81 -60.57
N ASP A 135 43.72 -17.95 -60.38
CA ASP A 135 43.91 -19.14 -61.23
C ASP A 135 43.51 -18.87 -62.68
N ARG A 136 42.38 -18.19 -62.92
CA ARG A 136 41.95 -17.78 -64.27
C ARG A 136 42.90 -16.80 -64.96
N SER A 137 43.69 -16.04 -64.20
CA SER A 137 44.70 -15.15 -64.79
C SER A 137 46.01 -15.88 -65.09
N HIS A 138 46.34 -16.94 -64.33
CA HIS A 138 47.46 -17.83 -64.62
C HIS A 138 47.20 -18.77 -65.82
N GLU A 139 45.95 -19.21 -66.03
CA GLU A 139 45.57 -20.10 -67.13
C GLU A 139 45.58 -19.41 -68.50
N ASN A 140 45.45 -18.09 -68.55
CA ASN A 140 45.51 -17.29 -69.79
C ASN A 140 46.93 -16.87 -70.19
N GLN A 141 47.97 -17.36 -69.50
CA GLN A 141 49.36 -16.92 -69.68
C GLN A 141 50.31 -17.98 -70.24
N TYR A 142 49.81 -19.15 -70.61
CA TYR A 142 50.54 -20.12 -71.43
C TYR A 142 49.84 -20.28 -72.81
N PRO A 143 50.60 -20.19 -73.93
CA PRO A 143 50.07 -20.17 -75.29
C PRO A 143 49.52 -21.53 -75.76
#